data_AF-A0AAV9CAH4-F1
#
_entry.id   AF-A0AAV9CAH4-F1
#
_cell.length_a   1.000
_cell.length_b   1.000
_cell.length_c   1.000
_cell.angle_alpha   90.00
_cell.angle_beta   90.00
_cell.angle_gamma   90.00
#
_symmetry.space_group_name_H-M   'P 1'
#
loop_
_entity.id
_entity.type
_entity.pdbx_description
1 polymer ?
#
loop_
_entity_poly.entity_id
_entity_poly.type
_entity_poly.pdbx_seq_one_letter_code
_entity_poly.pdbx_strand_id
1 'polypeptide(L)'
;MPMAFASHYLEFLLLILLLCGFLIDRTQSVSRPYRAMFNFGNSLSDTGNIIRINSSAQSGRFPYGETYFKHPTGRASDGRLIIDFFAEAFGLPYLPPYLMRSHGTDCRSGVNFAVFGATALDVTFFQERNISVFVNNSLSVQLRWFDTLKHSLCNATATSDCRDYLSRSLFVLGEIGGNDYTISLIGGRSIDEVQTDVVPKVIETISSTAKILIEQGVMELVIPGLIPLGCSASFLTLFRSNNEKDYDPQNGCLKRYNDLSEYHEALLQRAVKQLRLVYPQVKIVYGNWYGASIRFFNSPHQFGFINALDACCGGPGPYNYNLGIQCGFPGSTVCENPSQYVNWDGFHLTEAAYQKMAVDILHGPYSTPPILC
;
A
#
# COMPACT_ATOMS: atom_id res chain seq x y z
N MET A 1 37.68 -34.22 -54.90
CA MET A 1 36.52 -34.05 -54.00
C MET A 1 36.84 -33.10 -52.82
N PRO A 2 36.87 -31.76 -53.03
CA PRO A 2 36.69 -30.85 -51.88
C PRO A 2 35.65 -29.72 -52.10
N MET A 3 35.14 -29.53 -53.32
CA MET A 3 34.27 -28.37 -53.63
C MET A 3 32.80 -28.54 -53.23
N ALA A 4 32.31 -29.78 -53.03
CA ALA A 4 30.90 -30.01 -52.67
C ALA A 4 30.59 -29.74 -51.19
N PHE A 5 31.58 -29.83 -50.29
CA PHE A 5 31.37 -29.62 -48.86
C PHE A 5 31.22 -28.14 -48.49
N ALA A 6 31.88 -27.23 -49.22
CA ALA A 6 31.83 -25.80 -48.90
C ALA A 6 30.46 -25.16 -49.21
N SER A 7 29.74 -25.65 -50.22
CA SER A 7 28.42 -25.15 -50.63
C SER A 7 27.34 -25.41 -49.57
N HIS A 8 27.32 -26.61 -48.98
CA HIS A 8 26.33 -26.95 -47.95
C HIS A 8 26.54 -26.23 -46.61
N TYR A 9 27.78 -25.87 -46.28
CA TYR A 9 28.05 -25.04 -45.09
C TYR A 9 27.55 -23.60 -45.25
N LEU A 10 27.67 -23.03 -46.46
CA LEU A 10 27.20 -21.68 -46.74
C LEU A 10 25.67 -21.60 -46.71
N GLU A 11 24.99 -22.60 -47.28
CA GLU A 11 23.52 -22.71 -47.24
C GLU A 11 22.99 -22.88 -45.81
N PHE A 12 23.67 -23.68 -44.98
CA PHE A 12 23.30 -23.89 -43.58
C PHE A 12 23.50 -22.62 -42.73
N LEU A 13 24.58 -21.88 -42.95
CA LEU A 13 24.84 -20.58 -42.31
C LEU A 13 23.81 -19.51 -42.73
N LEU A 14 23.43 -19.49 -44.01
CA LEU A 14 22.38 -18.59 -44.50
C LEU A 14 21.02 -18.93 -43.87
N LEU A 15 20.70 -20.22 -43.71
CA LEU A 15 19.47 -20.67 -43.06
C LEU A 15 19.43 -20.27 -41.58
N ILE A 16 20.54 -20.40 -40.86
CA ILE A 16 20.66 -19.96 -39.45
C ILE A 16 20.54 -18.43 -39.35
N LEU A 17 21.17 -17.67 -40.24
CA LEU A 17 21.05 -16.21 -40.27
C LEU A 17 19.63 -15.74 -40.62
N LEU A 18 18.94 -16.43 -41.52
CA LEU A 18 17.53 -16.19 -41.84
C LEU A 18 16.64 -16.54 -40.63
N LEU A 19 16.85 -17.69 -39.98
CA LEU A 19 16.11 -18.10 -38.78
C LEU A 19 16.38 -17.17 -37.58
N CYS A 20 17.61 -16.66 -37.42
CA CYS A 20 17.95 -15.63 -36.44
C CYS A 20 17.35 -14.25 -36.81
N GLY A 21 17.27 -13.91 -38.09
CA GLY A 21 16.59 -12.70 -38.57
C GLY A 21 15.08 -12.69 -38.33
N PHE A 22 14.44 -13.86 -38.28
CA PHE A 22 13.03 -14.00 -37.89
C PHE A 22 12.79 -14.01 -36.37
N LEU A 23 13.84 -14.10 -35.55
CA LEU A 23 13.74 -14.01 -34.08
C LEU A 23 14.06 -12.59 -33.56
N ILE A 24 14.43 -11.65 -34.44
CA ILE A 24 14.69 -10.25 -34.10
C ILE A 24 13.64 -9.38 -34.80
N ASP A 25 12.37 -9.51 -34.45
CA ASP A 25 11.45 -8.37 -34.28
C ASP A 25 10.08 -8.83 -33.79
N ARG A 26 9.97 -9.07 -32.48
CA ARG A 26 8.72 -8.89 -31.73
C ARG A 26 9.11 -8.68 -30.28
N THR A 27 9.77 -7.55 -30.01
CA THR A 27 9.44 -6.84 -28.78
C THR A 27 7.97 -6.46 -28.96
N GLN A 28 7.05 -7.32 -28.50
CA GLN A 28 5.76 -6.79 -28.10
C GLN A 28 6.13 -5.73 -27.07
N SER A 29 6.02 -4.46 -27.47
CA SER A 29 5.84 -3.37 -26.51
C SER A 29 4.77 -3.91 -25.58
N VAL A 30 5.16 -4.33 -24.38
CA VAL A 30 4.21 -4.67 -23.34
C VAL A 30 3.47 -3.37 -23.15
N SER A 31 2.26 -3.30 -23.71
CA SER A 31 1.42 -2.12 -23.64
C SER A 31 1.27 -1.83 -22.16
N ARG A 32 1.99 -0.81 -21.64
CA ARG A 32 1.84 -0.40 -20.25
C ARG A 32 0.39 0.04 -20.10
N PRO A 33 -0.42 -0.62 -19.26
CA PRO A 33 -1.84 -0.30 -19.15
C PRO A 33 -2.03 1.11 -18.60
N TYR A 34 -1.04 1.64 -17.88
CA TYR A 34 -1.05 2.95 -17.27
C TYR A 34 0.18 3.77 -17.67
N ARG A 35 -0.02 5.08 -17.85
CA ARG A 35 1.05 6.05 -18.12
C ARG A 35 1.77 6.49 -16.85
N ALA A 36 1.04 6.59 -15.74
CA ALA A 36 1.54 6.98 -14.45
C ALA A 36 0.70 6.34 -13.32
N MET A 37 1.24 6.35 -12.11
CA MET A 37 0.52 5.93 -10.91
C MET A 37 0.61 6.97 -9.80
N PHE A 38 -0.53 7.34 -9.23
CA PHE A 38 -0.64 8.29 -8.12
C PHE A 38 -1.19 7.57 -6.90
N ASN A 39 -0.50 7.69 -5.76
CA ASN A 39 -0.88 7.00 -4.53
C ASN A 39 -1.17 7.98 -3.40
N PHE A 40 -2.24 7.74 -2.66
CA PHE A 40 -2.60 8.41 -1.42
C PHE A 40 -2.70 7.34 -0.32
N GLY A 41 -2.49 7.70 0.94
CA GLY A 41 -2.64 6.74 2.02
C GLY A 41 -1.77 7.06 3.23
N ASN A 42 -1.41 6.01 3.95
CA ASN A 42 -0.66 6.11 5.19
C ASN A 42 0.70 5.37 5.12
N SER A 43 1.20 4.90 6.25
CA SER A 43 2.46 4.18 6.37
C SER A 43 2.52 2.85 5.59
N LEU A 44 1.38 2.20 5.30
CA LEU A 44 1.35 0.97 4.48
C LEU A 44 1.73 1.22 3.02
N SER A 45 1.77 2.48 2.57
CA SER A 45 2.19 2.86 1.23
C SER A 45 3.14 4.05 1.17
N ASP A 46 3.59 4.64 2.29
CA ASP A 46 4.53 5.77 2.28
C ASP A 46 5.92 5.35 1.76
N THR A 47 6.33 5.92 0.61
CA THR A 47 7.64 5.66 0.00
C THR A 47 8.75 6.60 0.46
N GLY A 48 8.46 7.42 1.46
CA GLY A 48 9.45 8.16 2.23
C GLY A 48 9.09 9.60 2.59
N ASN A 49 7.87 10.09 2.36
CA ASN A 49 7.46 11.43 2.78
C ASN A 49 7.72 11.65 4.28
N ILE A 50 7.48 10.63 5.12
CA ILE A 50 7.68 10.75 6.56
C ILE A 50 9.09 11.19 6.95
N ILE A 51 10.15 10.64 6.37
CA ILE A 51 11.52 10.99 6.78
C ILE A 51 11.95 12.39 6.27
N ARG A 52 11.14 13.00 5.39
CA ARG A 52 11.30 14.40 4.95
C ARG A 52 10.51 15.36 5.85
N ILE A 53 9.47 14.87 6.52
CA ILE A 53 8.70 15.59 7.53
C ILE A 53 9.40 15.51 8.90
N ASN A 54 9.87 14.32 9.26
CA ASN A 54 10.54 14.01 10.52
C ASN A 54 11.74 13.10 10.26
N SER A 55 12.94 13.69 10.26
CA SER A 55 14.20 12.96 10.04
C SER A 55 14.50 11.90 11.11
N SER A 56 13.80 11.93 12.25
CA SER A 56 13.96 10.96 13.35
C SER A 56 12.95 9.80 13.29
N ALA A 57 12.05 9.78 12.30
CA ALA A 57 11.05 8.73 12.15
C ALA A 57 11.67 7.33 12.09
N GLN A 58 10.99 6.34 12.67
CA GLN A 58 11.50 4.97 12.82
C GLN A 58 11.88 4.33 11.48
N SER A 59 11.07 4.55 10.44
CA SER A 59 11.30 4.00 9.09
C SER A 59 12.50 4.62 8.35
N GLY A 60 13.14 5.63 8.94
CA GLY A 60 14.42 6.20 8.51
C GLY A 60 15.65 5.53 9.12
N ARG A 61 15.49 4.47 9.92
CA ARG A 61 16.57 3.78 10.64
C ARG A 61 16.73 2.35 10.12
N PHE A 62 17.93 1.80 10.21
CA PHE A 62 18.11 0.35 10.04
C PHE A 62 17.36 -0.37 11.19
N PRO A 63 16.68 -1.50 10.98
CA PRO A 63 16.71 -2.42 9.82
C PRO A 63 15.68 -2.17 8.70
N TYR A 64 14.95 -1.05 8.69
CA TYR A 64 14.02 -0.79 7.59
C TYR A 64 14.75 -0.77 6.23
N GLY A 65 14.19 -1.45 5.23
CA GLY A 65 14.78 -1.57 3.90
C GLY A 65 15.87 -2.64 3.73
N GLU A 66 16.20 -3.43 4.76
CA GLU A 66 17.27 -4.43 4.71
C GLU A 66 17.11 -5.54 3.65
N THR A 67 15.89 -5.93 3.26
CA THR A 67 15.69 -7.08 2.35
C THR A 67 15.84 -6.69 0.89
N TYR A 68 15.39 -5.50 0.48
CA TYR A 68 15.45 -5.05 -0.91
C TYR A 68 16.39 -3.86 -1.14
N PHE A 69 16.15 -2.73 -0.48
CA PHE A 69 16.87 -1.48 -0.73
C PHE A 69 18.28 -1.47 -0.11
N LYS A 70 18.54 -2.32 0.89
CA LYS A 70 19.77 -2.39 1.69
C LYS A 70 20.09 -1.12 2.48
N HIS A 71 19.13 -0.21 2.58
CA HIS A 71 19.17 0.97 3.43
C HIS A 71 17.75 1.48 3.69
N PRO A 72 17.53 2.29 4.74
CA PRO A 72 16.24 2.89 5.01
C PRO A 72 15.85 3.89 3.91
N THR A 73 14.61 3.80 3.43
CA THR A 73 14.04 4.77 2.47
C THR A 73 12.91 5.62 3.08
N GLY A 74 12.46 5.27 4.28
CA GLY A 74 11.23 5.79 4.91
C GLY A 74 10.01 4.88 4.74
N ARG A 75 10.13 3.74 4.03
CA ARG A 75 9.09 2.70 3.95
C ARG A 75 9.00 1.96 5.27
N ALA A 76 7.79 1.74 5.77
CA ALA A 76 7.55 1.06 7.04
C ALA A 76 7.57 -0.48 6.87
N SER A 77 8.63 -1.04 6.31
CA SER A 77 8.81 -2.48 6.12
C SER A 77 10.31 -2.82 6.07
N ASP A 78 10.64 -4.11 6.09
CA ASP A 78 12.00 -4.60 5.80
C ASP A 78 12.41 -4.34 4.34
N GLY A 79 11.48 -3.98 3.46
CA GLY A 79 11.80 -3.56 2.10
C GLY A 79 10.65 -2.91 1.34
N ARG A 80 10.21 -3.52 0.24
CA ARG A 80 9.15 -2.99 -0.64
C ARG A 80 7.76 -3.04 0.02
N LEU A 81 6.94 -2.04 -0.27
CA LEU A 81 5.54 -1.95 0.12
C LEU A 81 4.63 -2.47 -1.00
N ILE A 82 3.35 -2.67 -0.70
CA ILE A 82 2.35 -3.13 -1.69
C ILE A 82 2.31 -2.25 -2.94
N ILE A 83 2.49 -0.94 -2.80
CA ILE A 83 2.48 0.02 -3.92
C ILE A 83 3.70 -0.14 -4.84
N ASP A 84 4.83 -0.64 -4.34
CA ASP A 84 6.00 -0.92 -5.17
C ASP A 84 5.74 -2.12 -6.08
N PHE A 85 5.07 -3.15 -5.56
CA PHE A 85 4.65 -4.31 -6.35
C PHE A 85 3.59 -3.96 -7.41
N PHE A 86 2.70 -2.99 -7.12
CA PHE A 86 1.80 -2.44 -8.13
C PHE A 86 2.59 -1.75 -9.25
N ALA A 87 3.59 -0.93 -8.91
CA ALA A 87 4.43 -0.27 -9.92
C ALA A 87 5.15 -1.30 -10.81
N GLU A 88 5.73 -2.34 -10.20
CA GLU A 88 6.38 -3.45 -10.92
C GLU A 88 5.43 -4.15 -11.89
N ALA A 89 4.22 -4.51 -11.44
CA ALA A 89 3.24 -5.22 -12.25
C ALA A 89 2.81 -4.44 -13.51
N PHE A 90 2.82 -3.11 -13.45
CA PHE A 90 2.49 -2.25 -14.59
C PHE A 90 3.72 -1.74 -15.35
N GLY A 91 4.93 -2.17 -14.98
CA GLY A 91 6.18 -1.70 -15.58
C GLY A 91 6.44 -0.21 -15.35
N LEU A 92 5.91 0.36 -14.27
CA LEU A 92 6.13 1.75 -13.86
C LEU A 92 7.34 1.86 -12.91
N PRO A 93 8.03 3.02 -12.88
CA PRO A 93 9.06 3.26 -11.86
C PRO A 93 8.44 3.30 -10.47
N TYR A 94 9.24 2.99 -9.43
CA TYR A 94 8.79 3.20 -8.05
C TYR A 94 8.44 4.67 -7.81
N LEU A 95 7.35 4.87 -7.06
CA LEU A 95 6.77 6.19 -6.90
C LEU A 95 7.66 7.02 -5.96
N PRO A 96 8.21 8.15 -6.43
CA PRO A 96 8.92 9.05 -5.56
C PRO A 96 7.95 9.64 -4.52
N PRO A 97 8.38 9.87 -3.27
CA PRO A 97 7.59 10.61 -2.31
C PRO A 97 7.39 12.06 -2.80
N TYR A 98 6.18 12.59 -2.67
CA TYR A 98 5.80 13.93 -3.14
C TYR A 98 6.77 15.03 -2.69
N LEU A 99 7.26 14.96 -1.45
CA LEU A 99 8.16 15.96 -0.90
C LEU A 99 9.55 15.97 -1.54
N MET A 100 9.92 14.98 -2.35
CA MET A 100 11.17 15.01 -3.13
C MET A 100 11.09 15.89 -4.39
N ARG A 101 9.89 16.36 -4.77
CA ARG A 101 9.71 17.25 -5.93
C ARG A 101 10.45 18.57 -5.79
N SER A 102 10.56 19.12 -4.57
CA SER A 102 11.33 20.35 -4.29
C SER A 102 12.83 20.19 -4.58
N HIS A 103 13.32 18.96 -4.74
CA HIS A 103 14.70 18.63 -5.09
C HIS A 103 14.87 18.24 -6.57
N GLY A 104 13.92 18.59 -7.44
CA GLY A 104 14.03 18.37 -8.90
C GLY A 104 13.64 16.97 -9.37
N THR A 105 13.01 16.16 -8.51
CA THR A 105 12.53 14.82 -8.88
C THR A 105 11.43 14.89 -9.95
N ASP A 106 11.53 14.07 -10.99
CA ASP A 106 10.51 13.96 -12.03
C ASP A 106 9.26 13.22 -11.51
N CYS A 107 8.09 13.83 -11.67
CA CYS A 107 6.80 13.29 -11.26
C CYS A 107 5.89 12.91 -12.44
N ARG A 108 6.39 12.92 -13.69
CA ARG A 108 5.60 12.61 -14.91
C ARG A 108 5.19 11.15 -15.06
N SER A 109 5.80 10.25 -14.29
CA SER A 109 5.38 8.83 -14.23
C SER A 109 4.58 8.53 -12.96
N GLY A 110 4.21 9.55 -12.19
CA GLY A 110 3.48 9.39 -10.94
C GLY A 110 4.24 9.86 -9.71
N VAL A 111 3.53 9.89 -8.58
CA VAL A 111 4.07 10.31 -7.28
C VAL A 111 3.30 9.65 -6.16
N ASN A 112 3.93 9.53 -5.00
CA ASN A 112 3.29 9.06 -3.79
C ASN A 112 3.03 10.21 -2.79
N PHE A 113 1.77 10.46 -2.48
CA PHE A 113 1.31 11.43 -1.48
C PHE A 113 1.12 10.83 -0.09
N ALA A 114 1.17 9.49 0.05
CA ALA A 114 0.98 8.83 1.34
C ALA A 114 2.03 9.26 2.37
N VAL A 115 1.61 9.37 3.63
CA VAL A 115 2.48 9.77 4.75
C VAL A 115 2.27 8.82 5.92
N PHE A 116 3.36 8.34 6.52
CA PHE A 116 3.30 7.56 7.75
C PHE A 116 2.47 8.25 8.83
N GLY A 117 1.52 7.52 9.43
CA GLY A 117 0.63 8.05 10.48
C GLY A 117 -0.47 8.97 9.97
N ALA A 118 -0.62 9.15 8.64
CA ALA A 118 -1.72 9.93 8.09
C ALA A 118 -3.08 9.30 8.43
N THR A 119 -4.03 10.18 8.74
CA THR A 119 -5.44 9.87 9.00
C THR A 119 -6.28 10.25 7.80
N ALA A 120 -7.47 9.65 7.66
CA ALA A 120 -8.46 10.15 6.72
C ALA A 120 -8.98 11.52 7.18
N LEU A 121 -9.33 11.63 8.45
CA LEU A 121 -9.85 12.84 9.08
C LEU A 121 -8.74 13.85 9.37
N ASP A 122 -9.09 15.14 9.36
CA ASP A 122 -8.16 16.22 9.67
C ASP A 122 -7.76 16.25 11.14
N VAL A 123 -6.58 16.79 11.43
CA VAL A 123 -6.03 16.90 12.80
C VAL A 123 -7.00 17.59 13.78
N THR A 124 -7.81 18.53 13.30
CA THR A 124 -8.79 19.25 14.10
C THR A 124 -9.82 18.32 14.73
N PHE A 125 -10.24 17.26 14.02
CA PHE A 125 -11.17 16.25 14.54
C PHE A 125 -10.66 15.60 15.83
N PHE A 126 -9.36 15.31 15.88
CA PHE A 126 -8.69 14.68 17.02
C PHE A 126 -8.40 15.70 18.13
N GLN A 127 -7.95 16.91 17.77
CA GLN A 127 -7.68 17.99 18.73
C GLN A 127 -8.92 18.38 19.53
N GLU A 128 -10.08 18.49 18.88
CA GLU A 128 -11.38 18.74 19.53
C GLU A 128 -11.75 17.64 20.55
N ARG A 129 -11.14 16.46 20.44
CA ARG A 129 -11.35 15.30 21.30
C ARG A 129 -10.22 15.08 22.29
N ASN A 130 -9.26 16.02 22.38
CA ASN A 130 -8.04 15.92 23.18
C ASN A 130 -7.15 14.71 22.82
N ILE A 131 -7.15 14.32 21.55
CA ILE A 131 -6.34 13.22 21.03
C ILE A 131 -5.22 13.81 20.17
N SER A 132 -3.97 13.41 20.46
CA SER A 132 -2.81 13.82 19.68
C SER A 132 -2.62 12.93 18.46
N VAL A 133 -2.25 13.53 17.33
CA VAL A 133 -1.90 12.80 16.09
C VAL A 133 -0.40 12.91 15.83
N PHE A 134 0.13 11.90 15.14
CA PHE A 134 1.57 11.83 14.84
C PHE A 134 2.02 12.84 13.78
N VAL A 135 1.18 13.10 12.77
CA VAL A 135 1.45 14.02 11.65
C VAL A 135 0.19 14.81 11.27
N ASN A 136 0.37 15.98 10.66
CA ASN A 136 -0.72 16.81 10.12
C ASN A 136 -0.80 16.66 8.59
N ASN A 137 -0.87 15.41 8.11
CA ASN A 137 -0.83 15.05 6.69
C ASN A 137 -2.01 14.15 6.33
N SER A 138 -3.20 14.53 6.81
CA SER A 138 -4.46 13.85 6.54
C SER A 138 -4.75 13.70 5.05
N LEU A 139 -5.74 12.88 4.69
CA LEU A 139 -6.13 12.69 3.30
C LEU A 139 -6.47 14.00 2.59
N SER A 140 -7.06 14.98 3.30
CA SER A 140 -7.33 16.31 2.74
C SER A 140 -6.04 17.07 2.37
N VAL A 141 -4.97 16.92 3.16
CA VAL A 141 -3.65 17.51 2.89
C VAL A 141 -3.03 16.87 1.65
N GLN A 142 -3.11 15.53 1.55
CA GLN A 142 -2.60 14.79 0.40
C GLN A 142 -3.35 15.15 -0.88
N LEU A 143 -4.67 15.36 -0.81
CA LEU A 143 -5.47 15.86 -1.93
C LEU A 143 -5.01 17.26 -2.38
N ARG A 144 -4.71 18.18 -1.44
CA ARG A 144 -4.14 19.51 -1.81
C ARG A 144 -2.77 19.40 -2.46
N TRP A 145 -1.94 18.43 -2.06
CA TRP A 145 -0.67 18.15 -2.73
C TRP A 145 -0.89 17.67 -4.16
N PHE A 146 -1.89 16.82 -4.38
CA PHE A 146 -2.29 16.42 -5.73
C PHE A 146 -2.77 17.60 -6.56
N ASP A 147 -3.63 18.46 -6.04
CA ASP A 147 -4.10 19.67 -6.76
C ASP A 147 -2.92 20.55 -7.18
N THR A 148 -1.97 20.76 -6.27
CA THR A 148 -0.73 21.53 -6.53
C THR A 148 0.12 20.88 -7.63
N LEU A 149 0.31 19.56 -7.57
CA LEU A 149 1.08 18.83 -8.57
C LEU A 149 0.38 18.85 -9.93
N LYS A 150 -0.94 18.61 -9.94
CA LYS A 150 -1.76 18.60 -11.15
C LYS A 150 -1.64 19.93 -11.87
N HIS A 151 -1.70 21.08 -11.18
CA HIS A 151 -1.45 22.37 -11.82
C HIS A 151 -0.07 22.43 -12.50
N SER A 152 0.96 21.87 -11.88
CA SER A 152 2.32 21.85 -12.45
C SER A 152 2.42 20.93 -13.67
N LEU A 153 1.85 19.73 -13.59
CA LEU A 153 1.83 18.76 -14.69
C LEU A 153 0.98 19.27 -15.86
N CYS A 154 -0.19 19.83 -15.56
CA CYS A 154 -1.19 20.22 -16.54
C CYS A 154 -0.97 21.62 -17.14
N ASN A 155 -0.12 22.46 -16.55
CA ASN A 155 0.34 23.70 -17.20
C ASN A 155 1.49 23.42 -18.18
N ALA A 156 2.26 22.35 -17.98
CA ALA A 156 3.31 21.92 -18.90
C ALA A 156 2.78 21.22 -20.15
N THR A 157 1.53 20.74 -20.11
CA THR A 157 0.80 20.08 -21.20
C THR A 157 -0.38 20.95 -21.64
N ALA A 158 -0.80 20.96 -22.90
CA ALA A 158 -2.07 21.63 -23.25
C ALA A 158 -3.25 21.02 -22.46
N THR A 159 -4.31 21.78 -22.14
CA THR A 159 -5.40 21.33 -21.24
C THR A 159 -6.07 20.02 -21.67
N SER A 160 -6.16 19.75 -22.98
CA SER A 160 -6.69 18.49 -23.52
C SER A 160 -5.78 17.28 -23.22
N ASP A 161 -4.47 17.50 -23.16
CA ASP A 161 -3.46 16.47 -22.86
C ASP A 161 -3.46 16.11 -21.37
N CYS A 162 -3.78 17.06 -20.47
CA CYS A 162 -3.91 16.78 -19.03
C CYS A 162 -5.03 15.79 -18.70
N ARG A 163 -6.22 15.95 -19.31
CA ARG A 163 -7.34 15.02 -19.07
C ARG A 163 -7.03 13.63 -19.61
N ASP A 164 -6.42 13.54 -20.79
CA ASP A 164 -5.96 12.26 -21.36
C ASP A 164 -4.88 11.61 -20.50
N TYR A 165 -3.96 12.40 -19.95
CA TYR A 165 -2.93 11.92 -19.03
C TYR A 165 -3.54 11.30 -17.76
N LEU A 166 -4.48 12.01 -17.12
CA LEU A 166 -5.14 11.53 -15.90
C LEU A 166 -6.04 10.32 -16.16
N SER A 167 -6.74 10.28 -17.31
CA SER A 167 -7.60 9.14 -17.66
C SER A 167 -6.82 7.86 -17.94
N ARG A 168 -5.54 7.97 -18.32
CA ARG A 168 -4.61 6.85 -18.53
C ARG A 168 -3.68 6.59 -17.34
N SER A 169 -3.97 7.19 -16.18
CA SER A 169 -3.17 7.01 -14.96
C SER A 169 -3.94 6.23 -13.91
N LEU A 170 -3.26 5.36 -13.18
CA LEU A 170 -3.83 4.62 -12.06
C LEU A 170 -3.78 5.47 -10.79
N PHE A 171 -4.91 5.58 -10.10
CA PHE A 171 -4.98 6.21 -8.78
C PHE A 171 -5.24 5.15 -7.72
N VAL A 172 -4.45 5.15 -6.64
CA VAL A 172 -4.67 4.31 -5.47
C VAL A 172 -4.99 5.23 -4.29
N LEU A 173 -6.23 5.16 -3.78
CA LEU A 173 -6.74 5.98 -2.69
C LEU A 173 -6.75 5.19 -1.39
N GLY A 174 -5.56 4.86 -0.88
CA GLY A 174 -5.39 4.19 0.41
C GLY A 174 -4.29 3.13 0.44
N GLU A 175 -4.21 2.31 1.49
CA GLU A 175 -5.14 2.28 2.65
C GLU A 175 -5.08 3.57 3.49
N ILE A 176 -6.25 4.01 3.96
CA ILE A 176 -6.42 5.16 4.85
C ILE A 176 -7.64 4.94 5.77
N GLY A 177 -7.55 5.37 7.03
CA GLY A 177 -8.59 5.17 8.04
C GLY A 177 -8.16 4.30 9.23
N GLY A 178 -7.26 3.35 9.03
CA GLY A 178 -6.75 2.49 10.12
C GLY A 178 -6.08 3.29 11.24
N ASN A 179 -5.38 4.37 10.90
CA ASN A 179 -4.78 5.29 11.88
C ASN A 179 -5.83 6.06 12.67
N ASP A 180 -6.94 6.47 12.05
CA ASP A 180 -8.03 7.18 12.73
C ASP A 180 -8.60 6.31 13.87
N TYR A 181 -8.72 5.01 13.64
CA TYR A 181 -9.22 4.06 14.64
C TYR A 181 -8.17 3.79 15.71
N THR A 182 -6.94 3.48 15.28
CA THR A 182 -5.82 3.17 16.18
C THR A 182 -5.53 4.33 17.14
N ILE A 183 -5.43 5.55 16.62
CA ILE A 183 -5.19 6.76 17.41
C ILE A 183 -6.36 7.06 18.35
N SER A 184 -7.60 6.86 17.92
CA SER A 184 -8.77 7.05 18.79
C SER A 184 -8.78 6.06 19.96
N LEU A 185 -8.50 4.78 19.68
CA LEU A 185 -8.44 3.72 20.70
C LEU A 185 -7.30 3.96 21.70
N ILE A 186 -6.10 4.29 21.23
CA ILE A 186 -4.96 4.65 22.10
C ILE A 186 -5.26 5.93 22.90
N GLY A 187 -6.00 6.86 22.30
CA GLY A 187 -6.52 8.07 22.95
C GLY A 187 -7.64 7.83 23.96
N GLY A 188 -7.98 6.57 24.27
CA GLY A 188 -8.94 6.20 25.31
C GLY A 188 -10.39 6.12 24.86
N ARG A 189 -10.69 6.23 23.57
CA ARG A 189 -12.04 5.97 23.05
C ARG A 189 -12.33 4.48 23.08
N SER A 190 -13.56 4.14 23.44
CA SER A 190 -14.05 2.77 23.30
C SER A 190 -14.20 2.41 21.83
N ILE A 191 -14.09 1.12 21.53
CA ILE A 191 -14.30 0.63 20.17
C ILE A 191 -15.73 0.85 19.67
N ASP A 192 -16.73 0.88 20.55
CA ASP A 192 -18.11 1.19 20.17
C ASP A 192 -18.22 2.66 19.71
N GLU A 193 -17.61 3.60 20.44
CA GLU A 193 -17.52 5.01 20.00
C GLU A 193 -16.77 5.14 18.67
N VAL A 194 -15.68 4.40 18.47
CA VAL A 194 -14.94 4.43 17.21
C VAL A 194 -15.81 3.93 16.06
N GLN A 195 -16.52 2.82 16.28
CA GLN A 195 -17.43 2.21 15.30
C GLN A 195 -18.58 3.14 14.91
N THR A 196 -19.18 3.86 15.87
CA THR A 196 -20.34 4.72 15.61
C THR A 196 -19.96 6.11 15.12
N ASP A 197 -18.88 6.71 15.64
CA ASP A 197 -18.62 8.14 15.48
C ASP A 197 -17.46 8.45 14.53
N VAL A 198 -16.53 7.50 14.35
CA VAL A 198 -15.31 7.69 13.56
C VAL A 198 -15.42 6.97 12.22
N VAL A 199 -15.80 5.68 12.21
CA VAL A 199 -15.87 4.89 10.97
C VAL A 199 -16.73 5.57 9.89
N PRO A 200 -17.97 6.04 10.15
CA PRO A 200 -18.78 6.64 9.10
C PRO A 200 -18.15 7.90 8.48
N LYS A 201 -17.47 8.72 9.28
CA LYS A 201 -16.80 9.95 8.83
C LYS A 201 -15.56 9.65 7.98
N VAL A 202 -14.82 8.59 8.32
CA VAL A 202 -13.71 8.08 7.51
C VAL A 202 -14.23 7.63 6.14
N ILE A 203 -15.30 6.83 6.10
CA ILE A 203 -15.90 6.37 4.85
C ILE A 203 -16.43 7.54 4.01
N GLU A 204 -17.08 8.53 4.63
CA GLU A 204 -17.54 9.74 3.95
C GLU A 204 -16.38 10.53 3.35
N THR A 205 -15.27 10.64 4.09
CA THR A 205 -14.07 11.35 3.62
C THR A 205 -13.43 10.64 2.43
N ILE A 206 -13.24 9.32 2.50
CA ILE A 206 -12.73 8.51 1.37
C ILE A 206 -13.64 8.67 0.15
N SER A 207 -14.95 8.55 0.34
CA SER A 207 -15.94 8.65 -0.74
C SER A 207 -15.93 10.03 -1.40
N SER A 208 -15.82 11.09 -0.59
CA SER A 208 -15.77 12.48 -1.06
C SER A 208 -14.47 12.76 -1.80
N THR A 209 -13.33 12.27 -1.31
CA THR A 209 -12.04 12.38 -2.02
C THR A 209 -12.08 11.62 -3.35
N ALA A 210 -12.62 10.40 -3.39
CA ALA A 210 -12.79 9.64 -4.63
C ALA A 210 -13.63 10.42 -5.66
N LYS A 211 -14.74 11.01 -5.22
CA LYS A 211 -15.59 11.87 -6.05
C LYS A 211 -14.81 13.06 -6.62
N ILE A 212 -14.04 13.78 -5.79
CA ILE A 212 -13.23 14.91 -6.24
C ILE A 212 -12.21 14.47 -7.30
N LEU A 213 -11.51 13.35 -7.08
CA LEU A 213 -10.54 12.81 -8.04
C LEU A 213 -11.21 12.47 -9.39
N ILE A 214 -12.39 11.84 -9.36
CA ILE A 214 -13.15 11.50 -10.56
C ILE A 214 -13.59 12.76 -11.32
N GLU A 215 -14.15 13.76 -10.62
CA GLU A 215 -14.55 15.04 -11.22
C GLU A 215 -13.36 15.80 -11.81
N GLN A 216 -12.16 15.52 -11.30
CA GLN A 216 -10.91 16.05 -11.78
C GLN A 216 -10.31 15.30 -12.99
N GLY A 217 -10.96 14.25 -13.50
CA GLY A 217 -10.57 13.53 -14.72
C GLY A 217 -9.94 12.16 -14.50
N VAL A 218 -9.93 11.64 -13.26
CA VAL A 218 -9.45 10.28 -12.96
C VAL A 218 -10.48 9.26 -13.44
N MET A 219 -10.02 8.26 -14.20
CA MET A 219 -10.87 7.21 -14.78
C MET A 219 -10.57 5.80 -14.23
N GLU A 220 -9.44 5.62 -13.56
CA GLU A 220 -8.93 4.34 -13.07
C GLU A 220 -8.54 4.51 -11.59
N LEU A 221 -9.38 4.02 -10.67
CA LEU A 221 -9.27 4.28 -9.24
C LEU A 221 -9.38 2.99 -8.43
N VAL A 222 -8.35 2.66 -7.64
CA VAL A 222 -8.36 1.59 -6.65
C VAL A 222 -8.59 2.20 -5.27
N ILE A 223 -9.61 1.71 -4.57
CA ILE A 223 -9.94 2.07 -3.19
C ILE A 223 -9.74 0.80 -2.35
N PRO A 224 -8.58 0.64 -1.70
CA PRO A 224 -8.32 -0.49 -0.84
C PRO A 224 -9.03 -0.33 0.51
N GLY A 225 -9.44 -1.46 1.08
CA GLY A 225 -9.88 -1.53 2.47
C GLY A 225 -8.75 -1.69 3.47
N LEU A 226 -9.10 -1.99 4.71
CA LEU A 226 -8.17 -2.18 5.83
C LEU A 226 -7.54 -3.58 5.83
N ILE A 227 -6.42 -3.71 6.54
CA ILE A 227 -5.89 -4.99 7.01
C ILE A 227 -6.57 -5.40 8.34
N PRO A 228 -6.49 -6.68 8.78
CA PRO A 228 -7.07 -7.12 10.04
C PRO A 228 -6.32 -6.52 11.24
N LEU A 229 -6.87 -5.47 11.84
CA LEU A 229 -6.21 -4.71 12.92
C LEU A 229 -5.91 -5.60 14.13
N GLY A 230 -6.83 -6.50 14.49
CA GLY A 230 -6.71 -7.41 15.62
C GLY A 230 -5.63 -8.47 15.48
N CYS A 231 -5.04 -8.63 14.29
CA CYS A 231 -3.93 -9.54 14.02
C CYS A 231 -2.54 -8.88 14.11
N SER A 232 -2.50 -7.56 14.29
CA SER A 232 -1.23 -6.84 14.40
C SER A 232 -0.60 -7.05 15.78
N ALA A 233 0.73 -7.20 15.83
CA ALA A 233 1.46 -7.43 17.09
C ALA A 233 1.22 -6.30 18.10
N SER A 234 1.06 -5.07 17.61
CA SER A 234 0.74 -3.90 18.42
C SER A 234 -0.64 -3.99 19.07
N PHE A 235 -1.70 -4.36 18.35
CA PHE A 235 -3.03 -4.52 18.92
C PHE A 235 -3.07 -5.66 19.93
N LEU A 236 -2.43 -6.79 19.60
CA LEU A 236 -2.32 -7.94 20.51
C LEU A 236 -1.60 -7.61 21.82
N THR A 237 -0.72 -6.61 21.81
CA THR A 237 0.02 -6.13 22.98
C THR A 237 -0.74 -5.03 23.74
N LEU A 238 -1.21 -4.00 23.04
CA LEU A 238 -1.84 -2.81 23.64
C LEU A 238 -3.25 -3.10 24.16
N PHE A 239 -3.98 -4.00 23.50
CA PHE A 239 -5.37 -4.33 23.81
C PHE A 239 -5.54 -5.78 24.24
N ARG A 240 -4.49 -6.35 24.83
CA ARG A 240 -4.49 -7.72 25.33
C ARG A 240 -5.65 -7.95 26.30
N SER A 241 -6.38 -9.05 26.11
CA SER A 241 -7.41 -9.52 27.03
C SER A 241 -6.92 -10.72 27.84
N ASN A 242 -7.43 -10.85 29.07
CA ASN A 242 -7.25 -12.04 29.89
C ASN A 242 -8.31 -13.12 29.62
N ASN A 243 -9.30 -12.82 28.78
CA ASN A 243 -10.35 -13.75 28.38
C ASN A 243 -10.02 -14.37 27.02
N GLU A 244 -9.72 -15.67 27.00
CA GLU A 244 -9.41 -16.41 25.76
C GLU A 244 -10.53 -16.32 24.72
N LYS A 245 -11.79 -16.11 25.16
CA LYS A 245 -12.93 -15.95 24.25
C LYS A 245 -12.91 -14.66 23.45
N ASP A 246 -12.04 -13.70 23.76
CA ASP A 246 -11.91 -12.47 22.97
C ASP A 246 -11.01 -12.68 21.75
N TYR A 247 -10.26 -13.77 21.74
CA TYR A 247 -9.40 -14.17 20.64
C TYR A 247 -10.13 -15.12 19.69
N ASP A 248 -9.73 -15.08 18.43
CA ASP A 248 -10.15 -16.05 17.43
C ASP A 248 -9.35 -17.36 17.64
N PRO A 249 -10.03 -18.51 17.79
CA PRO A 249 -9.36 -19.77 18.11
C PRO A 249 -8.52 -20.33 16.95
N GLN A 250 -8.77 -19.89 15.70
CA GLN A 250 -8.03 -20.34 14.52
C GLN A 250 -6.71 -19.60 14.35
N ASN A 251 -6.71 -18.28 14.53
CA ASN A 251 -5.58 -17.43 14.16
C ASN A 251 -5.01 -16.60 15.32
N GLY A 252 -5.62 -16.63 16.51
CA GLY A 252 -5.14 -15.91 17.69
C GLY A 252 -5.31 -14.39 17.62
N CYS A 253 -5.99 -13.86 16.60
CA CYS A 253 -6.26 -12.43 16.49
C CYS A 253 -7.36 -11.99 17.47
N LEU A 254 -7.35 -10.71 17.88
CA LEU A 254 -8.43 -10.15 18.69
C LEU A 254 -9.68 -9.90 17.83
N LYS A 255 -10.77 -10.64 18.10
CA LYS A 255 -11.98 -10.61 17.26
C LYS A 255 -12.58 -9.22 17.15
N ARG A 256 -12.74 -8.53 18.28
CA ARG A 256 -13.43 -7.23 18.30
C ARG A 256 -12.76 -6.18 17.39
N TYR A 257 -11.44 -6.21 17.26
CA TYR A 257 -10.71 -5.28 16.40
C TYR A 257 -10.74 -5.70 14.93
N ASN A 258 -10.81 -7.00 14.63
CA ASN A 258 -11.10 -7.48 13.28
C ASN A 258 -12.55 -7.19 12.87
N ASP A 259 -13.52 -7.31 13.78
CA ASP A 259 -14.91 -6.92 13.55
C ASP A 259 -15.02 -5.43 13.17
N LEU A 260 -14.20 -4.55 13.77
CA LEU A 260 -14.12 -3.15 13.39
C LEU A 260 -13.57 -2.97 11.98
N SER A 261 -12.52 -3.71 11.60
CA SER A 261 -12.02 -3.72 10.21
C SER A 261 -13.12 -4.18 9.25
N GLU A 262 -13.81 -5.29 9.54
CA GLU A 262 -14.87 -5.81 8.68
C GLU A 262 -16.08 -4.87 8.59
N TYR A 263 -16.39 -4.15 9.66
CA TYR A 263 -17.41 -3.11 9.65
C TYR A 263 -17.03 -1.94 8.72
N HIS A 264 -15.77 -1.50 8.75
CA HIS A 264 -15.25 -0.55 7.77
C HIS A 264 -15.41 -1.10 6.35
N GLU A 265 -14.97 -2.34 6.10
CA GLU A 265 -15.04 -2.96 4.77
C GLU A 265 -16.48 -3.00 4.24
N ALA A 266 -17.44 -3.36 5.09
CA ALA A 266 -18.85 -3.40 4.71
C ALA A 266 -19.39 -2.03 4.30
N LEU A 267 -19.02 -0.97 5.01
CA LEU A 267 -19.41 0.40 4.65
C LEU A 267 -18.68 0.91 3.41
N LEU A 268 -17.38 0.63 3.29
CA LEU A 268 -16.56 1.02 2.15
C LEU A 268 -17.07 0.35 0.86
N GLN A 269 -17.39 -0.94 0.89
CA GLN A 269 -17.97 -1.65 -0.26
C GLN A 269 -19.31 -1.05 -0.70
N ARG A 270 -20.17 -0.65 0.25
CA ARG A 270 -21.42 0.05 -0.06
C ARG A 270 -21.13 1.41 -0.72
N ALA A 271 -20.20 2.18 -0.18
CA ALA A 271 -19.80 3.47 -0.74
C ALA A 271 -19.23 3.33 -2.16
N VAL A 272 -18.32 2.36 -2.38
CA VAL A 272 -17.78 2.05 -3.71
C VAL A 272 -18.88 1.63 -4.68
N LYS A 273 -19.85 0.82 -4.24
CA LYS A 273 -21.00 0.46 -5.06
C LYS A 273 -21.81 1.69 -5.46
N GLN A 274 -22.04 2.63 -4.55
CA GLN A 274 -22.72 3.90 -4.87
C GLN A 274 -21.92 4.75 -5.84
N LEU A 275 -20.60 4.89 -5.63
CA LEU A 275 -19.73 5.61 -6.55
C LEU A 275 -19.79 5.04 -7.97
N ARG A 276 -19.83 3.71 -8.13
CA ARG A 276 -19.99 3.07 -9.45
C ARG A 276 -21.34 3.34 -10.11
N LEU A 277 -22.40 3.49 -9.33
CA LEU A 277 -23.72 3.86 -9.86
C LEU A 277 -23.75 5.32 -10.34
N VAL A 278 -23.06 6.21 -9.62
CA VAL A 278 -22.97 7.64 -9.97
C VAL A 278 -22.00 7.89 -11.13
N TYR A 279 -20.90 7.12 -11.21
CA TYR A 279 -19.84 7.27 -12.20
C TYR A 279 -19.63 5.97 -13.01
N PRO A 280 -20.62 5.52 -13.80
CA PRO A 280 -20.54 4.25 -14.54
C PRO A 280 -19.41 4.20 -15.58
N GLN A 281 -18.88 5.36 -15.99
CA GLN A 281 -17.77 5.48 -16.93
C GLN A 281 -16.40 5.25 -16.29
N VAL A 282 -16.29 5.23 -14.95
CA VAL A 282 -15.02 5.13 -14.22
C VAL A 282 -14.80 3.69 -13.76
N LYS A 283 -13.61 3.13 -14.00
CA LYS A 283 -13.21 1.86 -13.39
C LYS A 283 -12.80 2.11 -11.95
N ILE A 284 -13.77 2.00 -11.04
CA ILE A 284 -13.55 2.05 -9.60
C ILE A 284 -13.38 0.62 -9.10
N VAL A 285 -12.22 0.26 -8.58
CA VAL A 285 -11.89 -1.04 -8.00
C VAL A 285 -11.92 -0.95 -6.49
N TYR A 286 -12.59 -1.90 -5.83
CA TYR A 286 -12.43 -2.12 -4.40
C TYR A 286 -11.36 -3.20 -4.22
N GLY A 287 -10.29 -2.87 -3.48
CA GLY A 287 -9.24 -3.81 -3.12
C GLY A 287 -9.49 -4.42 -1.75
N ASN A 288 -9.77 -5.71 -1.68
CA ASN A 288 -10.04 -6.44 -0.45
C ASN A 288 -8.73 -6.81 0.27
N TRP A 289 -8.07 -5.82 0.85
CA TRP A 289 -6.81 -5.99 1.58
C TRP A 289 -6.99 -6.85 2.83
N TYR A 290 -8.15 -6.78 3.50
CA TYR A 290 -8.50 -7.63 4.63
C TYR A 290 -8.46 -9.10 4.22
N GLY A 291 -9.21 -9.46 3.18
CA GLY A 291 -9.28 -10.82 2.67
C GLY A 291 -7.94 -11.34 2.15
N ALA A 292 -7.13 -10.48 1.52
CA ALA A 292 -5.81 -10.85 1.02
C ALA A 292 -4.83 -11.17 2.16
N SER A 293 -4.91 -10.45 3.28
CA SER A 293 -3.97 -10.57 4.39
C SER A 293 -4.41 -11.53 5.50
N ILE A 294 -5.72 -11.66 5.79
CA ILE A 294 -6.23 -12.52 6.87
C ILE A 294 -5.83 -14.00 6.69
N ARG A 295 -5.60 -14.43 5.45
CA ARG A 295 -5.14 -15.78 5.11
C ARG A 295 -3.76 -16.11 5.67
N PHE A 296 -2.89 -15.12 5.81
CA PHE A 296 -1.57 -15.33 6.39
C PHE A 296 -1.64 -15.65 7.88
N PHE A 297 -2.69 -15.19 8.57
CA PHE A 297 -2.94 -15.50 9.97
C PHE A 297 -3.70 -16.82 10.13
N ASN A 298 -4.64 -17.11 9.23
CA ASN A 298 -5.40 -18.36 9.24
C ASN A 298 -4.56 -19.61 8.87
N SER A 299 -3.54 -19.46 8.04
CA SER A 299 -2.73 -20.57 7.52
C SER A 299 -1.30 -20.15 7.14
N PRO A 300 -0.51 -19.59 8.08
CA PRO A 300 0.80 -18.99 7.78
C PRO A 300 1.75 -19.90 6.99
N HIS A 301 1.81 -21.18 7.37
CA HIS A 301 2.71 -22.14 6.74
C HIS A 301 2.42 -22.37 5.25
N GLN A 302 1.17 -22.23 4.80
CA GLN A 302 0.84 -22.34 3.37
C GLN A 302 1.49 -21.23 2.53
N PHE A 303 1.85 -20.12 3.16
CA PHE A 303 2.49 -18.97 2.55
C PHE A 303 4.00 -18.90 2.87
N GLY A 304 4.56 -19.91 3.54
CA GLY A 304 5.96 -19.92 3.95
C GLY A 304 6.26 -19.08 5.20
N PHE A 305 5.23 -18.61 5.91
CA PHE A 305 5.41 -17.94 7.20
C PHE A 305 5.48 -18.97 8.34
N ILE A 306 6.42 -18.76 9.26
CA ILE A 306 6.52 -19.52 10.51
C ILE A 306 5.94 -18.73 11.68
N ASN A 307 5.91 -17.40 11.58
CA ASN A 307 5.37 -16.53 12.61
C ASN A 307 4.45 -15.48 11.98
N ALA A 308 3.16 -15.52 12.32
CA ALA A 308 2.20 -14.55 11.82
C ALA A 308 2.01 -13.36 12.76
N LEU A 309 1.98 -13.60 14.08
CA LEU A 309 1.50 -12.60 15.05
C LEU A 309 2.62 -11.79 15.70
N ASP A 310 3.81 -12.37 15.94
CA ASP A 310 4.92 -11.63 16.54
C ASP A 310 5.55 -10.70 15.49
N ALA A 311 5.95 -9.51 15.92
CA ALA A 311 6.74 -8.62 15.06
C ALA A 311 8.14 -9.21 14.83
N CYS A 312 8.61 -9.20 13.59
CA CYS A 312 10.00 -9.55 13.30
C CYS A 312 10.98 -8.57 13.96
N CYS A 313 10.67 -7.27 13.94
CA CYS A 313 11.49 -6.22 14.51
C CYS A 313 10.74 -5.45 15.60
N GLY A 314 11.25 -5.42 16.83
CA GLY A 314 10.57 -4.70 17.89
C GLY A 314 11.24 -4.83 19.25
N GLY A 315 10.58 -4.30 20.28
CA GLY A 315 11.11 -4.22 21.63
C GLY A 315 10.65 -5.36 22.53
N PRO A 316 11.25 -5.49 23.73
CA PRO A 316 10.90 -6.53 24.68
C PRO A 316 9.45 -6.41 25.13
N GLY A 317 8.74 -7.54 25.13
CA GLY A 317 7.33 -7.61 25.52
C GLY A 317 6.59 -8.75 24.81
N PRO A 318 5.29 -8.93 25.09
CA PRO A 318 4.42 -9.80 24.30
C PRO A 318 4.51 -9.45 22.81
N TYR A 319 4.44 -10.46 21.94
CA TYR A 319 4.44 -10.31 20.48
C TYR A 319 5.62 -9.53 19.89
N ASN A 320 6.74 -9.46 20.63
CA ASN A 320 7.93 -8.67 20.29
C ASN A 320 7.61 -7.20 19.98
N TYR A 321 6.65 -6.62 20.69
CA TYR A 321 6.23 -5.23 20.50
C TYR A 321 6.30 -4.43 21.80
N ASN A 322 6.83 -3.20 21.71
CA ASN A 322 6.89 -2.27 22.83
C ASN A 322 6.78 -0.83 22.32
N LEU A 323 5.77 -0.09 22.79
CA LEU A 323 5.53 1.29 22.34
C LEU A 323 6.70 2.23 22.69
N GLY A 324 7.42 1.98 23.78
CA GLY A 324 8.58 2.78 24.19
C GLY A 324 9.91 2.37 23.56
N ILE A 325 9.99 1.17 22.96
CA ILE A 325 11.19 0.63 22.32
C ILE A 325 10.79 0.08 20.94
N GLN A 326 10.67 0.99 19.98
CA GLN A 326 10.26 0.67 18.61
C GLN A 326 11.41 0.06 17.80
N CYS A 327 11.07 -0.64 16.71
CA CYS A 327 12.04 -1.18 15.76
C CYS A 327 13.06 -0.11 15.30
N GLY A 328 14.34 -0.46 15.31
CA GLY A 328 15.44 0.43 14.91
C GLY A 328 15.93 1.40 15.99
N PHE A 329 15.33 1.37 17.19
CA PHE A 329 15.82 2.08 18.37
C PHE A 329 16.63 1.17 19.31
N PRO A 330 17.52 1.73 20.15
CA PRO A 330 18.29 0.95 21.11
C PRO A 330 17.40 0.08 22.01
N GLY A 331 17.75 -1.20 22.14
CA GLY A 331 16.98 -2.18 22.90
C GLY A 331 15.94 -2.95 22.08
N SER A 332 15.70 -2.57 20.81
CA SER A 332 14.94 -3.41 19.88
C SER A 332 15.79 -4.56 19.35
N THR A 333 15.11 -5.62 18.90
CA THR A 333 15.70 -6.79 18.23
C THR A 333 15.05 -6.97 16.86
N VAL A 334 15.72 -7.70 15.98
CA VAL A 334 15.22 -8.08 14.66
C VAL A 334 15.36 -9.58 14.48
N CYS A 335 14.38 -10.21 13.85
CA CYS A 335 14.39 -11.63 13.53
C CYS A 335 15.45 -11.94 12.46
N GLU A 336 15.92 -13.19 12.39
CA GLU A 336 16.97 -13.58 11.44
C GLU A 336 16.49 -13.57 9.98
N ASN A 337 15.22 -13.91 9.75
CA ASN A 337 14.66 -14.01 8.40
C ASN A 337 13.27 -13.35 8.30
N PRO A 338 13.20 -12.06 7.90
CA PRO A 338 11.93 -11.34 7.74
C PRO A 338 10.95 -12.01 6.78
N SER A 339 11.43 -12.79 5.79
CA SER A 339 10.55 -13.46 4.82
C SER A 339 9.66 -14.55 5.41
N GLN A 340 9.96 -15.02 6.62
CA GLN A 340 9.18 -16.01 7.35
C GLN A 340 8.20 -15.40 8.36
N TYR A 341 8.12 -14.06 8.43
CA TYR A 341 7.23 -13.32 9.31
C TYR A 341 6.15 -12.57 8.51
N VAL A 342 4.96 -12.42 9.09
CA VAL A 342 3.90 -11.55 8.52
C VAL A 342 4.02 -10.13 9.06
N ASN A 343 4.11 -9.96 10.39
CA ASN A 343 4.28 -8.67 11.04
C ASN A 343 5.75 -8.23 10.99
N TRP A 344 6.00 -7.00 10.52
CA TRP A 344 7.33 -6.39 10.54
C TRP A 344 7.62 -5.75 11.89
N ASP A 345 6.90 -4.67 12.25
CA ASP A 345 7.21 -3.83 13.42
C ASP A 345 6.07 -3.71 14.44
N GLY A 346 5.02 -4.50 14.23
CA GLY A 346 3.81 -4.54 15.04
C GLY A 346 2.63 -3.76 14.49
N PHE A 347 2.83 -2.81 13.56
CA PHE A 347 1.74 -2.18 12.81
C PHE A 347 1.79 -2.51 11.32
N HIS A 348 2.99 -2.77 10.79
CA HIS A 348 3.22 -2.96 9.37
C HIS A 348 3.57 -4.41 9.04
N LEU A 349 3.48 -4.74 7.76
CA LEU A 349 3.77 -6.07 7.24
C LEU A 349 5.20 -6.15 6.68
N THR A 350 5.72 -7.36 6.60
CA THR A 350 6.99 -7.61 5.91
C THR A 350 6.83 -7.46 4.40
N GLU A 351 7.94 -7.25 3.69
CA GLU A 351 7.97 -7.24 2.23
C GLU A 351 7.38 -8.53 1.66
N ALA A 352 7.70 -9.67 2.27
CA ALA A 352 7.22 -10.98 1.84
C ALA A 352 5.69 -11.13 1.94
N ALA A 353 5.07 -10.50 2.95
CA ALA A 353 3.62 -10.42 3.09
C ALA A 353 3.01 -9.45 2.07
N TYR A 354 3.59 -8.25 1.89
CA TYR A 354 3.13 -7.31 0.87
C TYR A 354 3.21 -7.88 -0.54
N GLN A 355 4.26 -8.64 -0.87
CA GLN A 355 4.40 -9.29 -2.18
C GLN A 355 3.24 -10.25 -2.44
N LYS A 356 2.92 -11.12 -1.47
CA LYS A 356 1.84 -12.10 -1.61
C LYS A 356 0.47 -11.43 -1.69
N MET A 357 0.24 -10.39 -0.89
CA MET A 357 -0.97 -9.58 -1.00
C MET A 357 -1.09 -8.96 -2.38
N ALA A 358 -0.01 -8.35 -2.89
CA ALA A 358 -0.02 -7.70 -4.18
C ALA A 358 -0.40 -8.68 -5.31
N VAL A 359 0.16 -9.89 -5.31
CA VAL A 359 -0.19 -10.94 -6.30
C VAL A 359 -1.70 -11.22 -6.29
N ASP A 360 -2.24 -11.48 -5.10
CA ASP A 360 -3.65 -11.83 -4.88
C ASP A 360 -4.63 -10.67 -5.17
N ILE A 361 -4.19 -9.43 -4.99
CA ILE A 361 -4.99 -8.23 -5.27
C ILE A 361 -4.93 -7.88 -6.76
N LEU A 362 -3.76 -7.97 -7.39
CA LEU A 362 -3.56 -7.63 -8.79
C LEU A 362 -4.21 -8.66 -9.72
N HIS A 363 -4.00 -9.95 -9.46
CA HIS A 363 -4.49 -11.06 -10.30
C HIS A 363 -5.83 -11.66 -9.81
N GLY A 364 -6.32 -11.23 -8.65
CA GLY A 364 -7.54 -11.74 -8.03
C GLY A 364 -7.31 -12.92 -7.08
N PRO A 365 -8.31 -13.29 -6.26
CA PRO A 365 -9.69 -12.80 -6.27
C PRO A 365 -9.94 -11.55 -5.39
N TYR A 366 -8.90 -10.88 -4.88
CA TYR A 366 -9.05 -9.84 -3.85
C TYR A 366 -9.22 -8.42 -4.41
N SER A 367 -9.72 -8.30 -5.63
CA SER A 367 -10.13 -7.03 -6.22
C SER A 367 -11.42 -7.22 -6.98
N THR A 368 -12.34 -6.27 -6.85
CA THR A 368 -13.60 -6.27 -7.60
C THR A 368 -13.84 -4.89 -8.20
N PRO A 369 -13.96 -4.75 -9.53
CA PRO A 369 -13.56 -5.75 -10.53
C PRO A 369 -12.04 -6.06 -10.47
N PRO A 370 -11.55 -7.13 -11.12
CA PRO A 370 -10.12 -7.42 -11.18
C PRO A 370 -9.28 -6.25 -11.74
N ILE A 371 -8.06 -6.10 -11.22
CA ILE A 371 -7.14 -5.05 -11.68
C ILE A 371 -6.46 -5.49 -12.97
N LEU A 372 -5.78 -6.65 -12.93
CA LEU A 372 -5.25 -7.35 -14.08
C LEU A 372 -6.23 -8.46 -14.50
N CYS A 373 -6.37 -8.65 -15.82
CA CYS A 373 -7.13 -9.74 -16.44
C CYS A 373 -6.20 -10.82 -16.96
#